data_AF-A0A6L9LW42-F1
#
_entry.id   AF-A0A6L9LW42-F1
#
_cell.length_a   1.000
_cell.length_b   1.000
_cell.length_c   1.000
_cell.angle_alpha   90.00
_cell.angle_beta   90.00
_cell.angle_gamma   90.00
#
_symmetry.space_group_name_H-M   'P 1'
#
loop_
_entity.id
_entity.type
_entity.pdbx_description
1 polymer ?
#
loop_
_entity_poly.entity_id
_entity_poly.type
_entity_poly.pdbx_seq_one_letter_code
_entity_poly.pdbx_strand_id
1 'polypeptide(L)'
;MSKPFEFQLEKVLEYREQLEEQAKGALALAKAARETQAARVTALEEQLRKHLLTENTSHSSANDMWLWRQYKDALTQDLSVERVNLNTLELKLQRCRTEAVERSKEKKLLEKLKATQAKKHHDEENARQEKENDEMATLRYKSQNF
;
A
#
# COMPACT_ATOMS: atom_id res chain seq x y z
N MET A 1 22.56 -33.79 14.72
CA MET A 1 22.09 -32.41 14.45
C MET A 1 21.09 -32.50 13.31
N SER A 2 19.82 -32.20 13.56
CA SER A 2 18.78 -32.15 12.52
C SER A 2 19.13 -31.10 11.46
N LYS A 3 18.76 -31.34 10.20
CA LYS A 3 19.00 -30.36 9.14
C LYS A 3 18.06 -29.16 9.35
N PRO A 4 18.53 -27.91 9.21
CA PRO A 4 17.67 -26.74 9.26
C PRO A 4 16.67 -26.75 8.10
N PHE A 5 15.46 -26.24 8.33
CA PHE A 5 14.44 -26.12 7.29
C PHE A 5 14.84 -25.04 6.27
N GLU A 6 14.91 -25.43 5.00
CA GLU A 6 15.16 -24.52 3.88
C GLU A 6 13.89 -24.36 3.03
N PHE A 7 13.37 -23.13 2.95
CA PHE A 7 12.22 -22.84 2.11
C PHE A 7 12.67 -22.58 0.68
N GLN A 8 12.31 -23.45 -0.26
CA GLN A 8 12.75 -23.37 -1.65
C GLN A 8 12.32 -22.07 -2.35
N LEU A 9 11.24 -21.43 -1.89
CA LEU A 9 10.71 -20.19 -2.47
C LEU A 9 11.12 -18.94 -1.68
N GLU A 10 12.17 -19.01 -0.86
CA GLU A 10 12.63 -17.87 -0.06
C GLU A 10 12.93 -16.64 -0.92
N LYS A 11 13.62 -16.82 -2.05
CA LYS A 11 13.93 -15.72 -2.99
C LYS A 11 12.69 -15.10 -3.62
N VAL A 12 11.65 -15.90 -3.84
CA VAL A 12 10.37 -15.41 -4.34
C VAL A 12 9.62 -14.64 -3.25
N LEU A 13 9.70 -15.09 -2.00
CA LEU A 13 9.14 -14.38 -0.85
C LEU A 13 9.82 -13.01 -0.65
N GLU A 14 11.15 -12.97 -0.63
CA GLU A 14 11.94 -11.72 -0.56
C GLU A 14 11.54 -10.74 -1.68
N TYR A 15 11.41 -11.23 -2.92
CA TYR A 15 10.97 -10.41 -4.04
C TYR A 15 9.55 -9.86 -3.85
N ARG A 16 8.62 -10.67 -3.35
CA ARG A 16 7.24 -10.22 -3.07
C ARG A 16 7.16 -9.21 -1.92
N GLU A 17 8.04 -9.31 -0.93
CA GLU A 17 8.18 -8.31 0.11
C GLU A 17 8.65 -6.96 -0.45
N GLN A 18 9.63 -6.99 -1.37
CA GLN A 18 10.07 -5.78 -2.06
C GLN A 18 8.94 -5.16 -2.89
N LEU A 19 8.15 -5.96 -3.61
CA LEU A 19 6.99 -5.47 -4.36
C LEU A 19 5.91 -4.87 -3.45
N GLU A 20 5.66 -5.49 -2.29
CA GLU A 20 4.73 -4.94 -1.29
C GLU A 20 5.21 -3.56 -0.81
N GLU A 21 6.50 -3.43 -0.49
CA GLU A 21 7.07 -2.18 0.00
C GLU A 21 7.04 -1.09 -1.06
N GLN A 22 7.35 -1.43 -2.32
CA GLN A 22 7.22 -0.51 -3.45
C GLN A 22 5.76 -0.04 -3.64
N ALA A 23 4.79 -0.95 -3.52
CA ALA A 23 3.38 -0.61 -3.65
C ALA A 23 2.90 0.31 -2.51
N LYS A 24 3.36 0.08 -1.27
CA LYS A 24 3.11 0.97 -0.12
C LYS A 24 3.71 2.35 -0.34
N GLY A 25 4.96 2.42 -0.81
CA GLY A 25 5.61 3.68 -1.17
C GLY A 25 4.84 4.45 -2.25
N ALA A 26 4.43 3.77 -3.32
CA ALA A 26 3.63 4.37 -4.39
C ALA A 26 2.28 4.89 -3.87
N LEU A 27 1.63 4.15 -2.98
CA LEU A 27 0.38 4.57 -2.34
C LEU A 27 0.57 5.83 -1.48
N ALA A 28 1.65 5.90 -0.70
CA ALA A 28 1.96 7.08 0.11
C ALA A 28 2.18 8.32 -0.76
N LEU A 29 2.95 8.19 -1.85
CA LEU A 29 3.18 9.27 -2.81
C LEU A 29 1.88 9.71 -3.50
N ALA A 30 1.04 8.77 -3.91
CA ALA A 30 -0.26 9.09 -4.53
C ALA A 30 -1.19 9.82 -3.56
N LYS A 31 -1.19 9.44 -2.27
CA LYS A 31 -1.96 10.10 -1.23
C LYS A 31 -1.48 11.55 -1.01
N ALA A 32 -0.18 11.75 -0.85
CA ALA A 32 0.40 13.08 -0.67
C ALA A 32 0.13 14.01 -1.88
N ALA A 33 0.24 13.48 -3.10
CA ALA A 33 -0.08 14.22 -4.32
C ALA A 33 -1.55 14.64 -4.36
N ARG A 34 -2.48 13.73 -4.04
CA ARG A 34 -3.92 14.02 -3.98
C ARG A 34 -4.24 15.08 -2.92
N GLU A 35 -3.63 14.98 -1.73
CA GLU A 35 -3.84 15.95 -0.64
C GLU A 35 -3.35 17.35 -1.04
N THR A 36 -2.16 17.43 -1.66
CA THR A 36 -1.62 18.68 -2.19
C THR A 36 -2.55 19.30 -3.23
N GLN A 37 -3.07 18.49 -4.16
CA GLN A 37 -4.00 18.95 -5.18
C GLN A 37 -5.35 19.39 -4.60
N ALA A 38 -5.88 18.64 -3.63
CA ALA A 38 -7.12 19.01 -2.96
C ALA A 38 -7.00 20.36 -2.25
N ALA A 39 -5.87 20.63 -1.59
CA ALA A 39 -5.59 21.92 -0.98
C ALA A 39 -5.59 23.08 -2.00
N ARG A 40 -5.04 22.85 -3.22
CA ARG A 40 -5.07 23.84 -4.30
C ARG A 40 -6.49 24.14 -4.78
N VAL A 41 -7.30 23.10 -4.99
CA VAL A 41 -8.71 23.23 -5.37
C VAL A 41 -9.46 24.04 -4.30
N THR A 42 -9.30 23.69 -3.02
CA THR A 42 -9.94 24.42 -1.92
C THR A 42 -9.49 25.88 -1.84
N ALA A 43 -8.21 26.16 -2.09
CA ALA A 43 -7.70 27.54 -2.13
C ALA A 43 -8.33 28.36 -3.26
N LEU A 44 -8.47 27.79 -4.46
CA LEU A 44 -9.13 28.43 -5.60
C LEU A 44 -10.63 28.64 -5.36
N GLU A 45 -11.31 27.67 -4.74
CA GLU A 45 -12.72 27.80 -4.35
C GLU A 45 -12.92 28.95 -3.37
N GLU A 46 -12.04 29.09 -2.38
CA GLU A 46 -12.08 30.19 -1.42
C GLU A 46 -11.78 31.55 -2.08
N GLN A 47 -10.83 31.60 -3.02
CA GLN A 47 -10.55 32.80 -3.80
C GLN A 47 -11.77 33.22 -4.64
N LEU A 48 -12.40 32.27 -5.33
CA LEU A 48 -13.62 32.52 -6.11
C LEU A 48 -14.76 32.99 -5.21
N ARG A 49 -14.93 32.34 -4.05
CA ARG A 49 -15.96 32.75 -3.07
C ARG A 49 -15.73 34.17 -2.57
N LYS A 50 -14.51 34.52 -2.18
CA LYS A 50 -14.14 35.88 -1.77
C LYS A 50 -14.40 36.89 -2.87
N HIS A 51 -14.02 36.55 -4.10
CA HIS A 51 -14.28 37.37 -5.27
C HIS A 51 -15.78 37.65 -5.44
N LEU A 52 -16.63 36.62 -5.43
CA LEU A 52 -18.08 36.77 -5.54
C LEU A 52 -18.69 37.60 -4.39
N LEU A 53 -18.16 37.50 -3.17
CA LEU A 53 -18.63 38.29 -2.04
C LEU A 53 -18.32 39.79 -2.18
N THR A 54 -17.26 40.16 -2.91
CA THR A 54 -16.86 41.57 -3.13
C THR A 54 -17.45 42.19 -4.40
N GLU A 55 -18.27 41.44 -5.16
CA GLU A 55 -18.96 41.90 -6.37
C GLU A 55 -19.81 43.16 -6.08
N ASN A 56 -20.62 43.12 -5.02
CA ASN A 56 -21.56 44.21 -4.72
C ASN A 56 -20.91 45.50 -4.19
N THR A 57 -19.62 45.50 -3.86
CA THR A 57 -18.93 46.64 -3.23
C THR A 57 -17.86 47.31 -4.09
N SER A 58 -17.52 46.76 -5.25
CA SER A 58 -16.25 47.09 -5.94
C SER A 58 -16.39 47.72 -7.33
N HIS A 59 -17.56 48.25 -7.72
CA HIS A 59 -17.79 48.69 -9.10
C HIS A 59 -18.05 50.20 -9.20
N SER A 60 -17.03 50.96 -9.58
CA SER A 60 -17.14 52.41 -9.85
C SER A 60 -17.13 52.74 -11.35
N SER A 61 -16.64 51.83 -12.20
CA SER A 61 -16.55 52.01 -13.66
C SER A 61 -16.88 50.75 -14.45
N ALA A 62 -17.31 50.91 -15.71
CA ALA A 62 -17.54 49.82 -16.65
C ALA A 62 -16.26 48.99 -16.91
N ASN A 63 -15.09 49.62 -16.85
CA ASN A 63 -13.81 48.93 -17.02
C ASN A 63 -13.49 48.00 -15.83
N ASP A 64 -13.84 48.43 -14.60
CA ASP A 64 -13.68 47.61 -13.39
C ASP A 64 -14.59 46.39 -13.45
N MET A 65 -15.82 46.56 -13.97
CA MET A 65 -16.76 45.45 -14.14
C MET A 65 -16.26 44.43 -15.18
N TRP A 66 -15.62 44.88 -16.26
CA TRP A 66 -15.03 43.99 -17.25
C TRP A 66 -13.86 43.19 -16.67
N LEU A 67 -12.93 43.85 -15.97
CA LEU A 67 -11.78 43.20 -15.35
C LEU A 67 -12.22 42.17 -14.30
N TRP A 68 -13.24 42.51 -13.52
CA TRP A 68 -13.81 41.63 -12.51
C TRP A 68 -14.43 40.36 -13.12
N ARG A 69 -15.19 40.50 -14.21
CA ARG A 69 -15.72 39.33 -14.94
C ARG A 69 -14.60 38.47 -15.52
N GLN A 70 -13.59 39.09 -16.11
CA GLN A 70 -12.48 38.36 -16.72
C GLN A 70 -11.69 37.55 -15.67
N TYR A 71 -11.48 38.12 -14.48
CA TYR A 71 -10.82 37.42 -13.38
C TYR A 71 -11.68 36.28 -12.82
N LYS A 72 -13.00 36.46 -12.70
CA LYS A 72 -13.93 35.38 -12.34
C LYS A 72 -13.85 34.22 -13.34
N ASP A 73 -13.85 34.53 -14.63
CA ASP A 73 -13.79 33.51 -15.70
C ASP A 73 -12.47 32.75 -15.65
N ALA A 74 -11.35 33.45 -15.46
CA ALA A 74 -10.04 32.84 -15.26
C ALA A 74 -10.01 31.90 -14.03
N LEU A 75 -10.48 32.36 -12.86
CA LEU A 75 -10.57 31.52 -11.66
C LEU A 75 -11.44 30.28 -11.87
N THR A 76 -12.54 30.43 -12.61
CA THR A 76 -13.45 29.30 -12.89
C THR A 76 -12.79 28.28 -13.82
N GLN A 77 -12.05 28.75 -14.83
CA GLN A 77 -11.29 27.90 -15.74
C GLN A 77 -10.17 27.15 -14.99
N ASP A 78 -9.38 27.86 -14.18
CA ASP A 78 -8.32 27.27 -13.37
C ASP A 78 -8.89 26.21 -12.41
N LEU A 79 -10.00 26.52 -11.74
CA LEU A 79 -10.67 25.58 -10.86
C LEU A 79 -11.15 24.33 -11.61
N SER A 80 -11.64 24.47 -12.84
CA SER A 80 -12.04 23.34 -13.67
C SER A 80 -10.86 22.42 -13.99
N VAL A 81 -9.72 22.99 -14.40
CA VAL A 81 -8.48 22.25 -14.68
C VAL A 81 -7.99 21.52 -13.43
N GLU A 82 -7.93 22.22 -12.30
CA GLU A 82 -7.41 21.66 -11.05
C GLU A 82 -8.31 20.54 -10.48
N ARG A 83 -9.62 20.60 -10.74
CA ARG A 83 -10.57 19.52 -10.40
C ARG A 83 -10.40 18.30 -11.30
N VAL A 84 -10.13 18.48 -12.59
CA VAL A 84 -9.80 17.36 -13.49
C VAL A 84 -8.50 16.67 -13.05
N ASN A 85 -7.49 17.46 -12.67
CA ASN A 85 -6.24 16.96 -12.10
C ASN A 85 -6.49 16.18 -10.80
N LEU A 86 -7.34 16.70 -9.91
CA LEU A 86 -7.72 16.01 -8.68
C LEU A 86 -8.38 14.66 -8.95
N ASN A 87 -9.36 14.61 -9.86
CA ASN A 87 -10.03 13.36 -10.25
C ASN A 87 -9.03 12.33 -10.80
N THR A 88 -8.05 12.79 -11.59
CA THR A 88 -7.00 11.93 -12.13
C THR A 88 -6.12 11.33 -11.01
N LEU A 89 -5.77 12.16 -10.02
CA LEU A 89 -5.02 11.71 -8.85
C LEU A 89 -5.83 10.77 -7.94
N GLU A 90 -7.14 10.98 -7.83
CA GLU A 90 -8.02 10.07 -7.09
C GLU A 90 -8.11 8.69 -7.77
N LEU A 91 -8.22 8.64 -9.09
CA LEU A 91 -8.17 7.38 -9.83
C LEU A 91 -6.81 6.68 -9.64
N LYS A 92 -5.70 7.44 -9.68
CA LYS A 92 -4.36 6.90 -9.41
C LYS A 92 -4.26 6.36 -7.98
N LEU A 93 -4.79 7.08 -6.99
CA LEU A 93 -4.82 6.64 -5.60
C LEU A 93 -5.58 5.33 -5.44
N GLN A 94 -6.74 5.18 -6.09
CA GLN A 94 -7.50 3.93 -6.05
C GLN A 94 -6.71 2.77 -6.66
N ARG A 95 -6.05 2.99 -7.81
CA ARG A 95 -5.18 1.96 -8.42
C ARG A 95 -4.03 1.55 -7.50
N CYS A 96 -3.37 2.51 -6.85
CA CYS A 96 -2.32 2.21 -5.89
C CYS A 96 -2.84 1.45 -4.65
N ARG A 97 -4.06 1.75 -4.19
CA ARG A 97 -4.70 1.01 -3.09
C ARG A 97 -4.98 -0.44 -3.47
N THR A 98 -5.56 -0.67 -4.65
CA THR A 98 -5.82 -2.04 -5.13
C THR A 98 -4.51 -2.81 -5.29
N GLU A 99 -3.49 -2.18 -5.87
CA GLU A 99 -2.18 -2.81 -6.05
C GLU A 99 -1.54 -3.18 -4.70
N ALA A 100 -1.52 -2.27 -3.73
CA ALA A 100 -0.96 -2.54 -2.40
C ALA A 100 -1.67 -3.72 -1.71
N VAL A 101 -3.00 -3.80 -1.83
CA VAL A 101 -3.78 -4.92 -1.28
C VAL A 101 -3.43 -6.24 -1.98
N GLU A 102 -3.34 -6.25 -3.30
CA GLU A 102 -2.98 -7.47 -4.04
C GLU A 102 -1.55 -7.93 -3.69
N ARG A 103 -0.57 -7.02 -3.62
CA ARG A 103 0.80 -7.38 -3.21
C ARG A 103 0.87 -7.92 -1.80
N SER A 104 0.14 -7.33 -0.85
CA SER A 104 0.06 -7.87 0.51
C SER A 104 -0.60 -9.26 0.55
N LYS A 105 -1.60 -9.54 -0.29
CA LYS A 105 -2.21 -10.89 -0.40
C LYS A 105 -1.21 -11.89 -0.98
N GLU A 106 -0.52 -11.55 -2.04
CA GLU A 106 0.47 -12.40 -2.72
C GLU A 106 1.62 -12.80 -1.78
N LYS A 107 2.13 -11.85 -0.97
CA LYS A 107 3.12 -12.12 0.07
C LYS A 107 2.56 -13.06 1.13
N LYS A 108 1.39 -12.72 1.69
CA LYS A 108 0.76 -13.49 2.78
C LYS A 108 0.47 -14.94 2.39
N LEU A 109 0.20 -15.20 1.11
CA LEU A 109 0.05 -16.56 0.59
C LEU A 109 1.35 -17.37 0.72
N LEU A 110 2.50 -16.78 0.35
CA LEU A 110 3.80 -17.45 0.47
C LEU A 110 4.26 -17.59 1.91
N GLU A 111 4.00 -16.60 2.77
CA GLU A 111 4.29 -16.71 4.20
C GLU A 111 3.54 -17.88 4.83
N LYS A 112 2.25 -18.03 4.50
CA LYS A 112 1.45 -19.18 4.96
C LYS A 112 2.02 -20.50 4.45
N LEU A 113 2.39 -20.56 3.18
CA LEU A 113 3.00 -21.76 2.59
C LEU A 113 4.31 -22.13 3.31
N LYS A 114 5.18 -21.15 3.56
CA LYS A 114 6.43 -21.32 4.31
C LYS A 114 6.15 -21.84 5.71
N ALA A 115 5.20 -21.25 6.44
CA ALA A 115 4.82 -21.67 7.78
C ALA A 115 4.29 -23.10 7.82
N THR A 116 3.45 -23.49 6.84
CA THR A 116 2.93 -24.86 6.73
C THR A 116 4.05 -25.87 6.45
N GLN A 117 4.98 -25.57 5.54
CA GLN A 117 6.10 -26.45 5.23
C GLN A 117 7.07 -26.57 6.42
N ALA A 118 7.36 -25.46 7.09
CA ALA A 118 8.20 -25.44 8.29
C ALA A 118 7.61 -26.30 9.40
N LYS A 119 6.29 -26.20 9.64
CA LYS A 119 5.60 -27.05 10.60
C LYS A 119 5.72 -28.53 10.23
N LYS A 120 5.45 -28.88 8.98
CA LYS A 120 5.52 -30.27 8.51
C LYS A 120 6.93 -30.84 8.69
N HIS A 121 7.96 -30.08 8.33
CA HIS A 121 9.36 -30.50 8.52
C HIS A 121 9.70 -30.70 10.00
N HIS A 122 9.21 -29.83 10.89
CA HIS A 122 9.41 -29.98 12.33
C HIS A 122 8.73 -31.25 12.87
N ASP A 123 7.48 -31.49 12.47
CA ASP A 123 6.73 -32.68 12.88
C ASP A 123 7.40 -33.97 12.38
N GLU A 124 7.90 -33.99 11.14
CA GLU A 124 8.64 -35.12 10.56
C GLU A 124 9.98 -35.40 11.28
N GLU A 125 10.75 -34.36 11.60
CA GLU A 125 12.01 -34.52 12.33
C GLU A 125 11.78 -34.95 13.78
N ASN A 126 10.73 -34.47 14.44
CA ASN A 126 10.37 -34.92 15.80
C ASN A 126 10.00 -36.41 15.80
N ALA A 127 9.13 -36.83 14.87
CA ALA A 127 8.75 -38.25 14.74
C ALA A 127 9.96 -39.15 14.42
N ARG A 128 10.93 -38.65 13.64
CA ARG A 128 12.17 -39.38 13.35
C ARG A 128 13.04 -39.52 14.59
N GLN A 129 13.19 -38.45 15.39
CA GLN A 129 13.95 -38.48 16.64
C GLN A 129 13.32 -39.41 17.68
N GLU A 130 11.99 -39.38 17.82
CA GLU A 130 11.26 -40.31 18.70
C GLU A 130 11.53 -41.76 18.30
N LYS A 131 11.44 -42.07 17.00
CA LYS A 131 11.73 -43.42 16.50
C LYS A 131 13.18 -43.84 16.74
N GLU A 132 14.15 -42.97 16.48
CA GLU A 132 15.58 -43.24 16.75
C GLU A 132 15.82 -43.50 18.25
N ASN A 133 15.16 -42.75 19.13
CA ASN A 133 15.26 -42.91 20.59
C ASN A 133 14.64 -44.23 21.07
N ASP A 134 13.47 -44.61 20.55
CA ASP A 134 12.81 -45.88 20.88
C ASP A 134 13.65 -47.10 20.42
N GLU A 135 14.21 -47.03 19.21
CA GLU A 135 15.14 -48.05 18.70
C GLU A 135 16.39 -48.16 19.56
N MET A 136 16.98 -47.05 20.00
CA MET A 136 18.10 -47.06 20.93
C MET A 136 17.74 -47.64 22.30
N ALA A 137 16.58 -47.30 22.85
CA ALA A 137 16.10 -47.81 24.13
C ALA A 137 15.92 -49.34 24.08
N THR A 138 15.32 -49.87 23.01
CA THR A 138 15.12 -51.31 22.83
C THR A 138 16.44 -52.07 22.64
N LEU A 139 17.40 -51.53 21.88
CA LEU A 139 18.75 -52.10 21.74
C LEU A 139 19.47 -52.18 23.09
N ARG A 140 19.43 -51.10 23.88
CA ARG A 140 20.05 -51.04 25.20
C ARG A 140 19.43 -52.05 26.18
N TYR A 141 18.10 -52.16 26.19
CA TYR A 141 17.40 -53.09 27.09
C TYR A 141 17.64 -54.57 26.71
N LYS A 142 17.74 -54.89 25.41
CA LYS A 142 18.12 -56.24 24.94
C LYS A 142 19.54 -56.64 25.35
N SER A 143 20.47 -55.69 25.41
CA SER A 143 21.87 -55.95 25.80
C SER A 143 22.08 -56.27 27.29
N GLN A 144 21.10 -55.97 28.14
CA GLN A 144 21.18 -56.17 29.60
C GLN A 144 20.60 -57.52 30.08
N ASN A 145 19.92 -58.28 29.20
CA ASN A 145 19.28 -59.56 29.52
C ASN A 145 20.08 -60.78 29.02
N PHE A 146 21.38 -60.64 28.77
CA PHE A 146 22.35 -61.72 28.54
C PHE A 146 23.41 -61.69 29.64
#